data_AF-A0A7L0D5B2-F1
#
_entry.id   AF-A0A7L0D5B2-F1
#
_cell.length_a   1.000
_cell.length_b   1.000
_cell.length_c   1.000
_cell.angle_alpha   90.00
_cell.angle_beta   90.00
_cell.angle_gamma   90.00
#
_symmetry.space_group_name_H-M   'P 1'
#
loop_
_entity.id
_entity.type
_entity.pdbx_description
1 polymer ?
#
loop_
_entity_poly.entity_id
_entity_poly.type
_entity_poly.pdbx_seq_one_letter_code
_entity_poly.pdbx_strand_id
1 'polypeptide(L)'
;EKAQDFDRHTMKILIFVLTLTVSSSSGFEVYDYEVPVTEEALNASIARINSQSWGRNLYGVVRSRVTRNDMWNSDTSILELQFSIRETMCTKDSGRDPFTCDFKTGPFVPTAFCRSVVEVTGELISNIVVQCHRGTSSSESMSSEEV
;
A
#
# COMPACT_ATOMS: atom_id res chain seq x y z
N GLU A 1 6.84 -40.31 54.05
CA GLU A 1 7.68 -39.66 53.01
C GLU A 1 7.47 -40.09 51.55
N LYS A 2 7.08 -41.33 51.20
CA LYS A 2 7.02 -41.77 49.78
C LYS A 2 5.91 -41.16 48.91
N ALA A 3 4.82 -40.65 49.48
CA ALA A 3 3.68 -40.12 48.72
C ALA A 3 3.88 -38.68 48.21
N GLN A 4 4.58 -37.83 48.97
CA GLN A 4 4.82 -36.42 48.59
C GLN A 4 5.87 -36.26 47.48
N ASP A 5 6.80 -37.21 47.36
CA ASP A 5 7.84 -37.17 46.33
C ASP A 5 7.32 -37.61 44.95
N PHE A 6 6.37 -38.55 44.93
CA PHE A 6 5.70 -39.00 43.70
C PHE A 6 4.84 -37.89 43.07
N ASP A 7 4.13 -37.11 43.89
CA ASP A 7 3.33 -35.97 43.43
C ASP A 7 4.21 -34.86 42.81
N ARG A 8 5.35 -34.58 43.46
CA ARG A 8 6.31 -33.57 43.00
C ARG A 8 6.94 -33.94 41.64
N HIS A 9 7.24 -35.21 41.42
CA HIS A 9 7.80 -35.68 40.15
C HIS A 9 6.74 -35.74 39.04
N THR A 10 5.52 -36.17 39.38
CA THR A 10 4.39 -36.21 38.44
C THR A 10 4.02 -34.80 37.96
N MET A 11 4.00 -33.81 38.86
CA MET A 11 3.70 -32.42 38.51
C MET A 11 4.81 -31.81 37.62
N LYS A 12 6.08 -32.13 37.86
CA LYS A 12 7.21 -31.69 37.02
C LYS A 12 7.18 -32.30 35.62
N ILE A 13 6.81 -33.58 35.50
CA ILE A 13 6.66 -34.27 34.20
C ILE A 13 5.50 -33.65 33.41
N LEU A 14 4.37 -33.38 34.07
CA LEU A 14 3.23 -32.68 33.45
C LEU A 14 3.61 -31.30 32.91
N ILE A 15 4.37 -30.52 33.67
CA ILE A 15 4.86 -29.20 33.22
C ILE A 15 5.78 -29.35 31.99
N PHE A 16 6.71 -30.31 32.00
CA PHE A 16 7.59 -30.55 30.86
C PHE A 16 6.82 -30.95 29.59
N VAL A 17 5.84 -31.84 29.72
CA VAL A 17 4.99 -32.27 28.59
C VAL A 17 4.15 -31.09 28.05
N LEU A 18 3.59 -30.25 28.93
CA LEU A 18 2.84 -29.05 28.53
C LEU A 18 3.72 -28.02 27.83
N THR A 19 5.00 -27.87 28.22
CA THR A 19 5.92 -26.94 27.55
C THR A 19 6.38 -27.42 26.18
N LEU A 20 6.43 -28.73 25.95
CA LEU A 20 6.86 -29.31 24.67
C LEU A 20 5.77 -29.29 23.59
N THR A 21 4.48 -29.19 23.98
CA THR A 21 3.36 -29.15 23.03
C THR A 21 3.00 -27.72 22.56
N VAL A 22 3.57 -26.68 23.17
CA VAL A 22 3.29 -25.26 22.83
C VAL A 22 4.16 -24.74 21.68
N SER A 23 5.26 -25.40 21.33
CA SER A 23 6.18 -24.97 20.28
C SER A 23 5.89 -25.55 18.90
N SER A 24 4.62 -25.52 18.49
CA SER A 24 4.21 -25.64 17.08
C SER A 24 3.57 -24.32 16.66
N SER A 25 4.34 -23.23 16.72
CA SER A 25 4.00 -22.03 15.99
C SER A 25 4.12 -22.36 14.50
N SER A 26 3.00 -22.72 13.87
CA SER A 26 2.86 -22.59 12.43
C SER A 26 3.06 -21.12 12.10
N GLY A 27 4.30 -20.76 11.73
CA GLY A 27 4.55 -19.47 11.11
C GLY A 27 3.70 -19.45 9.84
N PHE A 28 2.67 -18.61 9.83
CA PHE A 28 1.94 -18.32 8.61
C PHE A 28 2.94 -17.64 7.68
N GLU A 29 3.25 -18.24 6.52
CA GLU A 29 4.00 -17.56 5.47
C GLU A 29 3.10 -16.45 4.92
N VAL A 30 3.25 -15.24 5.46
CA VAL A 30 2.72 -14.05 4.82
C VAL A 30 3.57 -13.88 3.57
N TYR A 31 3.10 -14.42 2.45
CA TYR A 31 3.71 -14.19 1.16
C TYR A 31 3.68 -12.69 0.89
N ASP A 32 4.85 -12.05 0.97
CA ASP A 32 5.08 -10.67 0.57
C ASP A 32 5.09 -10.55 -0.98
N TYR A 33 4.05 -11.09 -1.62
CA TYR A 33 3.72 -10.78 -3.01
C TYR A 33 3.09 -9.38 -3.14
N GLU A 34 2.90 -8.67 -2.02
CA GLU A 34 2.11 -7.44 -1.94
C GLU A 34 2.92 -6.18 -2.28
N VAL A 35 4.24 -6.13 -2.02
CA VAL A 35 5.04 -4.90 -2.27
C VAL A 35 5.28 -4.60 -3.76
N PRO A 36 5.72 -5.53 -4.64
CA PRO A 36 6.10 -5.17 -6.01
C PRO A 36 4.91 -4.68 -6.85
N VAL A 37 3.73 -5.29 -6.70
CA VAL A 37 2.52 -4.90 -7.44
C VAL A 37 2.07 -3.49 -7.06
N THR A 38 2.29 -3.06 -5.82
CA THR A 38 1.87 -1.72 -5.37
C THR A 38 2.73 -0.60 -5.94
N GLU A 39 4.03 -0.82 -6.11
CA GLU A 39 4.93 0.14 -6.75
C GLU A 39 4.63 0.25 -8.25
N GLU A 40 4.42 -0.88 -8.92
CA GLU A 40 4.06 -0.91 -10.33
C GLU A 40 2.71 -0.23 -10.59
N ALA A 41 1.72 -0.49 -9.74
CA ALA A 41 0.41 0.15 -9.80
C ALA A 41 0.51 1.68 -9.62
N LEU A 42 1.36 2.15 -8.71
CA LEU A 42 1.62 3.59 -8.52
C LEU A 42 2.30 4.20 -9.75
N ASN A 43 3.32 3.54 -10.30
CA ASN A 43 4.02 4.00 -11.49
C ASN A 43 3.07 4.09 -12.70
N ALA A 44 2.27 3.05 -12.91
CA ALA A 44 1.27 3.02 -13.99
C ALA A 44 0.20 4.11 -13.80
N SER A 45 -0.23 4.38 -12.56
CA SER A 45 -1.15 5.48 -12.24
C SER A 45 -0.55 6.85 -12.59
N ILE A 46 0.74 7.07 -12.31
CA ILE A 46 1.45 8.32 -12.65
C ILE A 46 1.67 8.46 -14.16
N ALA A 47 2.01 7.37 -14.85
CA ALA A 47 2.09 7.36 -16.31
C ALA A 47 0.73 7.72 -16.95
N ARG A 48 -0.37 7.21 -16.40
CA ARG A 48 -1.73 7.57 -16.83
C ARG A 48 -2.01 9.07 -16.64
N ILE A 49 -1.66 9.66 -15.50
CA ILE A 49 -1.81 11.11 -15.27
C ILE A 49 -0.96 11.92 -16.26
N ASN A 50 0.30 11.53 -16.47
CA ASN A 50 1.21 12.26 -17.34
C ASN A 50 0.83 12.17 -18.82
N SER A 51 0.23 11.07 -19.26
CA SER A 51 -0.31 10.95 -20.62
C SER A 51 -1.60 11.76 -20.84
N GLN A 52 -2.47 11.87 -19.84
CA GLN A 52 -3.77 12.54 -19.98
C GLN A 52 -3.75 14.05 -19.66
N SER A 53 -2.80 14.50 -18.84
CA SER A 53 -2.72 15.91 -18.44
C SER A 53 -2.28 16.83 -19.58
N TRP A 54 -2.79 18.05 -19.62
CA TRP A 54 -2.49 19.01 -20.71
C TRP A 54 -1.23 19.84 -20.45
N GLY A 55 -0.64 19.74 -19.24
CA GLY A 55 0.58 20.45 -18.89
C GLY A 55 1.79 20.00 -19.70
N ARG A 56 2.78 20.89 -19.85
CA ARG A 56 4.04 20.62 -20.58
C ARG A 56 5.04 19.82 -19.77
N ASN A 57 4.92 19.86 -18.45
CA ASN A 57 5.80 19.20 -17.52
C ASN A 57 5.20 17.89 -17.01
N LEU A 58 6.07 17.02 -16.50
CA LEU A 58 5.67 15.81 -15.80
C LEU A 58 5.15 16.16 -14.40
N TYR A 59 4.26 15.32 -13.88
CA TYR A 59 3.87 15.27 -12.48
C TYR A 59 4.61 14.11 -11.81
N GLY A 60 5.12 14.36 -10.60
CA GLY A 60 5.75 13.36 -9.74
C GLY A 60 4.97 13.19 -8.43
N VAL A 61 5.21 12.07 -7.75
CA VAL A 61 4.57 11.73 -6.46
C VAL A 61 5.29 12.44 -5.32
N VAL A 62 4.55 13.21 -4.51
CA VAL A 62 5.08 13.84 -3.29
C VAL A 62 4.96 12.88 -2.10
N ARG A 63 3.81 12.24 -1.95
CA ARG A 63 3.52 11.25 -0.91
C ARG A 63 2.44 10.31 -1.41
N SER A 64 2.57 9.02 -1.09
CA SER A 64 1.57 8.00 -1.40
C SER A 64 1.18 7.22 -0.15
N ARG A 65 -0.03 6.69 -0.17
CA ARG A 65 -0.58 5.68 0.73
C ARG A 65 -1.32 4.67 -0.14
N VAL A 66 -0.95 3.41 -0.01
CA VAL A 66 -1.63 2.31 -0.69
C VAL A 66 -2.59 1.67 0.29
N THR A 67 -3.84 1.47 -0.12
CA THR A 67 -4.83 0.73 0.64
C THR A 67 -5.33 -0.38 -0.27
N ARG A 68 -4.93 -1.61 0.03
CA ARG A 68 -5.45 -2.77 -0.69
C ARG A 68 -6.90 -2.97 -0.27
N ASN A 69 -7.80 -3.02 -1.24
CA ASN A 69 -9.19 -3.40 -0.98
C ASN A 69 -9.36 -4.83 -1.49
N ASP A 70 -9.95 -5.69 -0.66
CA ASP A 70 -9.88 -7.14 -0.87
C ASP A 70 -10.43 -7.62 -2.23
N MET A 71 -9.84 -8.74 -2.64
CA MET A 71 -9.96 -9.47 -3.89
C MET A 71 -11.42 -9.70 -4.33
N TRP A 72 -11.77 -9.31 -5.57
CA TRP A 72 -13.13 -9.49 -6.12
C TRP A 72 -13.41 -10.95 -6.50
N ASN A 73 -12.40 -11.67 -6.96
CA ASN A 73 -12.39 -13.10 -7.33
C ASN A 73 -10.95 -13.64 -7.23
N SER A 74 -10.75 -14.96 -7.18
CA SER A 74 -9.43 -15.59 -6.92
C SER A 74 -8.26 -15.07 -7.75
N ASP A 75 -8.52 -14.54 -8.95
CA ASP A 75 -7.49 -14.13 -9.90
C ASP A 75 -7.49 -12.61 -10.16
N THR A 76 -8.40 -11.84 -9.55
CA THR A 76 -8.52 -10.38 -9.77
C THR A 76 -8.48 -9.61 -8.46
N SER A 77 -7.44 -8.78 -8.33
CA SER A 77 -7.22 -7.89 -7.20
C SER A 77 -7.47 -6.44 -7.58
N ILE A 78 -8.11 -5.68 -6.69
CA ILE A 78 -8.36 -4.25 -6.86
C ILE A 78 -7.48 -3.50 -5.86
N LEU A 79 -6.58 -2.66 -6.36
CA LEU A 79 -5.71 -1.83 -5.52
C LEU A 79 -6.24 -0.40 -5.51
N GLU A 80 -6.48 0.14 -4.33
CA GLU A 80 -6.79 1.55 -4.15
C GLU A 80 -5.55 2.31 -3.70
N LEU A 81 -5.19 3.34 -4.47
CA LEU A 81 -4.03 4.19 -4.19
C LEU A 81 -4.53 5.60 -3.89
N GLN A 82 -4.03 6.18 -2.81
CA GLN A 82 -4.21 7.58 -2.49
C GLN A 82 -2.85 8.26 -2.48
N PHE A 83 -2.63 9.21 -3.36
CA PHE A 83 -1.33 9.87 -3.46
C PHE A 83 -1.47 11.33 -3.85
N SER A 84 -0.46 12.11 -3.51
CA SER A 84 -0.37 13.52 -3.84
C SER A 84 0.67 13.72 -4.93
N ILE A 85 0.34 14.55 -5.92
CA ILE A 85 1.22 14.87 -7.03
C ILE A 85 1.57 16.35 -7.06
N ARG A 86 2.74 16.65 -7.64
CA ARG A 86 3.18 18.01 -7.91
C ARG A 86 3.88 18.06 -9.26
N GLU A 87 3.74 19.17 -9.95
CA GLU A 87 4.41 19.41 -11.23
C GLU A 87 5.93 19.49 -11.03
N THR A 88 6.69 18.87 -11.93
CA THR A 88 8.15 18.81 -11.91
C THR A 88 8.77 19.79 -12.91
N MET A 89 10.08 19.97 -12.85
CA MET A 89 10.85 20.77 -13.80
C MET A 89 11.06 20.05 -15.13
N CYS A 90 10.91 18.72 -15.19
CA CYS A 90 11.07 17.95 -16.41
C CYS A 90 9.89 18.13 -17.36
N THR A 91 10.19 18.28 -18.66
CA THR A 91 9.18 18.31 -19.71
C THR A 91 8.76 16.90 -20.09
N LYS A 92 7.52 16.72 -20.56
CA LYS A 92 7.05 15.40 -21.01
C LYS A 92 7.88 14.82 -22.16
N ASP A 93 8.40 15.69 -23.02
CA ASP A 93 9.22 15.31 -24.18
C ASP A 93 10.65 14.90 -23.81
N SER A 94 11.07 15.03 -22.54
CA SER A 94 12.46 14.75 -22.15
C SER A 94 12.78 13.26 -22.00
N GLY A 95 11.77 12.38 -22.03
CA GLY A 95 11.94 10.94 -21.80
C GLY A 95 12.50 10.58 -20.42
N ARG A 96 12.45 11.51 -19.46
CA ARG A 96 12.95 11.31 -18.10
C ARG A 96 11.89 10.64 -17.24
N ASP A 97 12.34 9.84 -16.29
CA ASP A 97 11.49 9.29 -15.26
C ASP A 97 11.04 10.41 -14.29
N PRO A 98 9.72 10.61 -14.10
CA PRO A 98 9.17 11.55 -13.12
C PRO A 98 9.74 11.42 -11.70
N PHE A 99 10.16 10.23 -11.27
CA PHE A 99 10.73 9.99 -9.93
C PHE A 99 12.14 10.58 -9.76
N THR A 100 12.84 10.84 -10.87
CA THR A 100 14.19 11.44 -10.88
C THR A 100 14.17 12.96 -11.06
N CYS A 101 12.98 13.54 -11.21
CA CYS A 101 12.80 14.94 -11.56
C CYS A 101 12.53 15.80 -10.33
N ASP A 102 13.24 16.92 -10.21
CA ASP A 102 12.98 17.89 -9.17
C ASP A 102 11.60 18.54 -9.35
N PHE A 103 10.91 18.77 -8.24
CA PHE A 103 9.64 19.49 -8.24
C PHE A 103 9.83 20.97 -8.60
N LYS A 104 8.83 21.55 -9.28
CA LYS A 104 8.74 23.00 -9.38
C LYS A 104 8.67 23.61 -7.99
N THR A 105 9.46 24.65 -7.77
CA THR A 105 9.52 25.37 -6.50
C THR A 105 8.85 26.73 -6.66
N GLY A 106 8.04 27.12 -5.68
CA GLY A 106 7.40 28.44 -5.64
C GLY A 106 6.11 28.44 -4.83
N PRO A 107 5.66 29.62 -4.37
CA PRO A 107 4.49 29.74 -3.50
C PRO A 107 3.16 29.35 -4.16
N PHE A 108 3.11 29.27 -5.50
CA PHE A 108 1.90 28.98 -6.26
C PHE A 108 1.91 27.64 -6.99
N VAL A 109 2.88 26.77 -6.70
CA VAL A 109 2.93 25.42 -7.31
C VAL A 109 1.92 24.53 -6.56
N PRO A 110 0.78 24.17 -7.17
CA PRO A 110 -0.25 23.43 -6.47
C PRO A 110 0.19 21.97 -6.28
N THR A 111 -0.19 21.39 -5.13
CA THR A 111 -0.27 19.95 -4.96
C THR A 111 -1.70 19.51 -5.26
N ALA A 112 -1.85 18.39 -5.97
CA ALA A 112 -3.15 17.75 -6.19
C ALA A 112 -3.19 16.43 -5.44
N PHE A 113 -4.37 16.08 -4.92
CA PHE A 113 -4.63 14.78 -4.30
C PHE A 113 -5.34 13.89 -5.32
N CYS A 114 -4.84 12.67 -5.48
CA CYS A 114 -5.31 11.70 -6.45
C CYS A 114 -5.73 10.42 -5.75
N ARG A 115 -6.86 9.87 -6.20
CA ARG A 115 -7.32 8.52 -5.92
C ARG A 115 -7.20 7.72 -7.21
N SER A 116 -6.52 6.57 -7.15
CA SER A 116 -6.42 5.63 -8.26
C SER A 116 -6.98 4.28 -7.85
N VAL A 117 -7.72 3.66 -8.75
CA VAL A 117 -8.19 2.28 -8.63
C VAL A 117 -7.52 1.50 -9.75
N VAL A 118 -6.73 0.50 -9.38
CA VAL A 118 -5.96 -0.34 -10.30
C VAL A 118 -6.48 -1.76 -10.21
N GLU A 119 -6.95 -2.29 -11.31
CA GLU A 119 -7.35 -3.69 -11.44
C GLU A 119 -6.16 -4.51 -11.92
N VAL A 120 -5.87 -5.58 -11.20
CA VAL A 120 -4.77 -6.52 -11.46
C VAL A 120 -5.37 -7.89 -11.65
N THR A 121 -5.12 -8.51 -12.79
CA THR A 121 -5.56 -9.88 -13.09
C THR A 121 -4.33 -10.77 -13.18
N GLY A 122 -4.21 -11.75 -12.28
CA GLY A 122 -2.96 -12.47 -12.05
C GLY A 122 -1.85 -11.53 -11.59
N GLU A 123 -0.84 -11.31 -12.43
CA GLU A 123 0.29 -10.40 -12.20
C GLU A 123 0.31 -9.21 -13.16
N LEU A 124 -0.76 -8.99 -13.94
CA LEU A 124 -0.83 -7.95 -14.97
C LEU A 124 -1.86 -6.89 -14.61
N ILE A 125 -1.51 -5.62 -14.85
CA ILE A 125 -2.44 -4.51 -14.72
C ILE A 125 -3.42 -4.52 -15.89
N SER A 126 -4.70 -4.77 -15.62
CA SER A 126 -5.76 -4.86 -16.63
C SER A 126 -6.49 -3.52 -16.80
N ASN A 127 -6.67 -2.75 -15.73
CA ASN A 127 -7.35 -1.45 -15.77
C ASN A 127 -6.78 -0.43 -14.77
N ILE A 128 -6.83 0.85 -15.14
CA ILE A 128 -6.38 1.96 -14.29
C ILE A 128 -7.37 3.12 -14.44
N VAL A 129 -7.99 3.50 -13.32
CA VAL A 129 -8.83 4.70 -13.21
C VAL A 129 -8.19 5.65 -12.21
N VAL A 130 -7.88 6.87 -12.64
CA VAL A 130 -7.29 7.89 -11.78
C VAL A 130 -8.17 9.14 -11.77
N GLN A 131 -8.46 9.64 -10.57
CA GLN A 131 -9.15 10.89 -10.36
C GLN A 131 -8.33 11.79 -9.45
N CYS A 132 -7.98 12.97 -9.95
CA CYS A 132 -7.23 13.96 -9.20
C CYS A 132 -8.07 15.20 -8.94
N HIS A 133 -7.95 15.74 -7.73
CA HIS A 133 -8.56 16.99 -7.31
C HIS A 133 -7.45 17.94 -6.88
N ARG A 134 -7.59 19.22 -7.23
CA ARG A 134 -6.67 20.25 -6.75
C ARG A 134 -6.77 20.30 -5.24
N GLY A 135 -5.63 20.33 -4.54
CA GLY A 135 -5.60 20.49 -3.09
C GLY A 135 -6.10 21.88 -2.71
N THR A 136 -7.41 22.05 -2.61
CA THR A 136 -7.99 22.95 -1.62
C THR A 136 -7.96 22.17 -0.30
N SER A 137 -7.54 22.80 0.79
CA SER A 137 -7.62 22.22 2.13
C SER A 137 -9.07 21.87 2.46
N SER A 138 -9.55 20.71 2.02
CA SER A 138 -10.85 20.17 2.40
C SER A 138 -10.64 19.48 3.74
N SER A 139 -11.19 20.08 4.79
CA SER A 139 -11.23 19.54 6.14
C SER A 139 -11.74 18.10 6.11
N GLU A 140 -10.87 17.17 6.52
CA GLU A 140 -11.20 15.77 6.74
C GLU A 140 -12.23 15.69 7.89
N SER A 141 -13.51 15.48 7.58
CA SER A 141 -14.52 15.14 8.59
C SER A 141 -14.55 13.62 8.76
N MET A 142 -13.85 13.12 9.78
CA MET A 142 -14.00 11.74 10.25
C MET A 142 -15.38 11.62 10.93
N SER A 143 -16.35 11.04 10.25
CA SER A 143 -17.62 10.63 10.86
C SER A 143 -17.46 9.20 11.38
N SER A 144 -17.27 9.06 12.69
CA SER A 144 -17.33 7.77 13.37
C SER A 144 -18.80 7.39 13.56
N GLU A 145 -19.27 6.39 12.81
CA GLU A 145 -20.49 5.66 13.18
C GLU A 145 -20.08 4.50 14.08
N GLU A 146 -20.31 4.69 15.38
CA GLU A 146 -20.37 3.60 16.36
C GLU A 146 -21.82 3.06 16.32
N VAL A 147 -22.01 1.81 15.88
CA VAL A 147 -23.25 1.03 16.16
C VAL A 147 -22.85 -0.37 16.59
#